data_AF-A0A1B1S7B4-F1
#
_entry.id   AF-A0A1B1S7B4-F1
#
_cell.length_a   1.000
_cell.length_b   1.000
_cell.length_c   1.000
_cell.angle_alpha   90.00
_cell.angle_beta   90.00
_cell.angle_gamma   90.00
#
_symmetry.space_group_name_H-M   'P 1'
#
loop_
_entity.id
_entity.type
_entity.pdbx_description
1 polymer ?
#
loop_
_entity_poly.entity_id
_entity_poly.type
_entity_poly.pdbx_seq_one_letter_code
_entity_poly.pdbx_strand_id
1 'polypeptide(L)'
;MKVFYSLIAAAMTAACAQCAMAQTVTSVKIGIKSNSGTVGNPVTEGKLAVGGTRTYAAIVEPAEAASLPVTWSVSNPDYAVFDASVEGKIRGLGAGTTIITAEVGGVKADYTLTVAQKAAKVGDYYFSNGSWESSGIVAGKTCIGVVFYVDPSDENGMTGKIVSLDEADQLQWSLASAGQPGAVSETDGLVNLDAIRSVNGWENTFAAEAWCASKTDGGLQWYLPAIGELRQLFAASCGLTWVASGAAEGTNQINDWTEMNITMRPADPADNTSDKTNPYPASREAFNKKFTNIGATPLNGSGTLRYWSSTQYAEDFAMQLAFEGGYPMSYPRHYIFDQTRAIARFPLDRGTSGIDAPTAAGSTTANVAIRPNLALSTATIEAGTEITAVQVYSLIGSLTAAKAAIDGTTATINVETLAPGTYVVTVATADGSRRSAKLIKR
;
A
#
# COMPACT_ATOMS: atom_id res chain seq x y z
N MET A 1 50.07 -18.33 65.14
CA MET A 1 49.06 -17.30 64.76
C MET A 1 49.57 -16.19 63.83
N LYS A 2 50.88 -15.88 63.74
CA LYS A 2 51.40 -14.82 62.84
C LYS A 2 51.65 -15.23 61.38
N VAL A 3 51.67 -16.53 61.05
CA VAL A 3 51.94 -17.02 59.68
C VAL A 3 50.66 -17.10 58.82
N PHE A 4 49.48 -17.25 59.45
CA PHE A 4 48.18 -17.33 58.75
C PHE A 4 47.63 -15.97 58.28
N TYR A 5 48.11 -14.85 58.83
CA TYR A 5 47.67 -13.51 58.42
C TYR A 5 48.35 -13.02 57.12
N SER A 6 49.49 -13.59 56.70
CA SER A 6 50.18 -13.14 55.48
C SER A 6 49.62 -13.77 54.19
N LEU A 7 49.06 -14.98 54.26
CA LEU A 7 48.43 -15.66 53.13
C LEU A 7 47.04 -15.08 52.79
N ILE A 8 46.31 -14.60 53.79
CA ILE A 8 45.02 -13.93 53.58
C ILE A 8 45.22 -12.51 53.04
N ALA A 9 46.27 -11.81 53.47
CA ALA A 9 46.61 -10.49 52.94
C ALA A 9 47.05 -10.55 51.46
N ALA A 10 47.83 -11.57 51.07
CA ALA A 10 48.22 -11.80 49.67
C ALA A 10 47.05 -12.28 48.79
N ALA A 11 46.13 -13.07 49.32
CA ALA A 11 44.90 -13.47 48.61
C ALA A 11 43.89 -12.31 48.49
N MET A 12 43.81 -11.40 49.48
CA MET A 12 42.96 -10.21 49.41
C MET A 12 43.56 -9.08 48.56
N THR A 13 44.89 -9.02 48.36
CA THR A 13 45.49 -8.13 47.35
C THR A 13 45.44 -8.70 45.94
N ALA A 14 45.33 -10.02 45.76
CA ALA A 14 45.00 -10.61 44.45
C ALA A 14 43.49 -10.50 44.12
N ALA A 15 42.60 -10.54 45.11
CA ALA A 15 41.16 -10.32 44.91
C ALA A 15 40.77 -8.84 44.77
N CYS A 16 41.58 -7.91 45.31
CA CYS A 16 41.42 -6.46 45.13
C CYS A 16 42.16 -5.91 43.88
N ALA A 17 42.78 -6.80 43.09
CA ALA A 17 43.29 -6.50 41.74
C ALA A 17 42.36 -6.98 40.62
N GLN A 18 41.19 -7.54 40.95
CA GLN A 18 39.99 -7.39 40.12
C GLN A 18 39.36 -6.02 40.41
N CYS A 19 40.20 -4.99 40.28
CA CYS A 19 39.74 -3.67 39.92
C CYS A 19 38.76 -3.86 38.77
N ALA A 20 37.63 -3.16 38.80
CA ALA A 20 36.69 -3.08 37.70
C ALA A 20 37.43 -2.61 36.43
N MET A 21 38.08 -3.54 35.74
CA MET A 21 38.53 -3.35 34.37
C MET A 21 37.23 -3.12 33.64
N ALA A 22 36.96 -1.85 33.30
CA ALA A 22 35.90 -1.53 32.36
C ALA A 22 36.10 -2.50 31.18
N GLN A 23 35.15 -3.42 31.01
CA GLN A 23 35.21 -4.38 29.91
C GLN A 23 35.22 -3.54 28.63
N THR A 24 36.38 -3.48 27.99
CA THR A 24 36.56 -2.67 26.79
C THR A 24 36.18 -3.53 25.60
N VAL A 25 35.07 -3.17 24.96
CA VAL A 25 34.64 -3.80 23.72
C VAL A 25 35.60 -3.36 22.62
N THR A 26 36.22 -4.31 21.92
CA THR A 26 37.14 -4.03 20.81
C THR A 26 36.47 -4.26 19.46
N SER A 27 35.53 -5.21 19.39
CA SER A 27 34.74 -5.43 18.18
C SER A 27 33.31 -5.88 18.50
N VAL A 28 32.37 -5.45 17.66
CA VAL A 28 31.00 -5.96 17.62
C VAL A 28 30.74 -6.39 16.18
N LYS A 29 30.11 -7.54 16.00
CA LYS A 29 29.63 -8.05 14.71
C LYS A 29 28.22 -8.58 14.87
N ILE A 30 27.47 -8.68 13.78
CA ILE A 30 26.10 -9.21 13.81
C ILE A 30 26.08 -10.61 13.20
N GLY A 31 25.56 -11.58 13.95
CA GLY A 31 25.25 -12.93 13.49
C GLY A 31 23.73 -13.17 13.47
N ILE A 32 23.30 -14.19 12.71
CA ILE A 32 21.91 -14.64 12.72
C ILE A 32 21.78 -15.84 13.66
N LYS A 33 20.82 -15.77 14.57
CA LYS A 33 20.49 -16.85 15.51
C LYS A 33 19.47 -17.79 14.87
N SER A 34 19.82 -19.07 14.79
CA SER A 34 18.91 -20.12 14.32
C SER A 34 17.80 -20.39 15.35
N ASN A 35 16.76 -21.12 14.94
CA ASN A 35 15.72 -21.58 15.86
C ASN A 35 16.26 -22.51 16.96
N SER A 36 17.40 -23.18 16.72
CA SER A 36 18.10 -23.99 17.73
C SER A 36 18.97 -23.18 18.69
N GLY A 37 19.01 -21.85 18.53
CA GLY A 37 19.76 -20.93 19.39
C GLY A 37 21.22 -20.72 19.02
N THR A 38 21.73 -21.41 18.00
CA THR A 38 23.10 -21.26 17.51
C THR A 38 23.27 -19.95 16.75
N VAL A 39 24.34 -19.20 17.03
CA VAL A 39 24.69 -17.99 16.30
C VAL A 39 25.60 -18.38 15.13
N GLY A 40 25.17 -18.06 13.91
CA GLY A 40 25.97 -18.27 12.70
C GLY A 40 27.12 -17.29 12.57
N ASN A 41 27.92 -17.45 11.53
CA ASN A 41 29.02 -16.54 11.21
C ASN A 41 28.53 -15.08 11.05
N PRO A 42 29.38 -14.09 11.36
CA PRO A 42 29.09 -12.69 11.10
C PRO A 42 28.63 -12.42 9.66
N VAL A 43 27.62 -11.58 9.51
CA VAL A 43 27.06 -11.15 8.23
C VAL A 43 26.78 -9.65 8.28
N THR A 44 26.82 -8.98 7.13
CA THR A 44 26.61 -7.53 7.01
C THR A 44 25.36 -7.17 6.22
N GLU A 45 24.72 -8.14 5.57
CA GLU A 45 23.50 -7.92 4.80
C GLU A 45 22.61 -9.16 4.70
N GLY A 46 21.36 -8.95 4.28
CA GLY A 46 20.48 -10.04 3.86
C GLY A 46 19.04 -9.63 3.66
N LYS A 47 18.20 -10.64 3.43
CA LYS A 47 16.79 -10.46 3.03
C LYS A 47 15.82 -11.05 4.05
N LEU A 48 14.66 -10.41 4.20
CA LEU A 48 13.51 -10.88 4.97
C LEU A 48 12.22 -10.59 4.19
N ALA A 49 11.20 -11.42 4.33
CA ALA A 49 9.90 -11.10 3.74
C ALA A 49 9.08 -10.22 4.69
N VAL A 50 8.16 -9.41 4.15
CA VAL A 50 7.08 -8.81 4.97
C VAL A 50 6.35 -9.92 5.73
N GLY A 51 6.08 -9.70 7.02
CA GLY A 51 5.51 -10.71 7.91
C GLY A 51 6.53 -11.72 8.47
N GLY A 52 7.69 -11.86 7.81
CA GLY A 52 8.77 -12.73 8.27
C GLY A 52 9.42 -12.22 9.56
N THR A 53 9.97 -13.15 10.35
CA THR A 53 10.76 -12.85 11.54
C THR A 53 12.14 -13.47 11.46
N ARG A 54 13.12 -12.85 12.11
CA ARG A 54 14.49 -13.38 12.26
C ARG A 54 15.11 -12.84 13.54
N THR A 55 15.90 -13.66 14.22
CA THR A 55 16.63 -13.24 15.43
C THR A 55 18.09 -13.00 15.10
N TYR A 56 18.60 -11.83 15.46
CA TYR A 56 19.99 -11.43 15.35
C TYR A 56 20.67 -11.50 16.71
N ALA A 57 22.00 -11.66 16.71
CA ALA A 57 22.81 -11.68 17.91
C ALA A 57 24.08 -10.85 17.68
N ALA A 58 24.51 -10.12 18.70
CA ALA A 58 25.81 -9.47 18.69
C ALA A 58 26.90 -10.48 19.04
N ILE A 59 27.96 -10.53 18.24
CA ILE A 59 29.18 -11.28 18.49
C ILE A 59 30.20 -10.25 18.96
N VAL A 60 30.57 -10.31 20.25
CA VAL A 60 31.37 -9.29 20.94
C VAL A 60 32.76 -9.85 21.22
N GLU A 61 33.79 -9.06 20.92
CA GLU A 61 35.17 -9.34 21.31
C GLU A 61 35.71 -8.23 22.22
N PRO A 62 36.50 -8.58 23.25
CA PRO A 62 36.83 -9.95 23.67
C PRO A 62 35.63 -10.65 24.35
N ALA A 63 35.67 -11.98 24.49
CA ALA A 63 34.52 -12.78 24.96
C ALA A 63 34.05 -12.39 26.38
N GLU A 64 34.96 -11.89 27.21
CA GLU A 64 34.68 -11.39 28.55
C GLU A 64 33.74 -10.16 28.52
N ALA A 65 33.74 -9.38 27.43
CA ALA A 65 32.87 -8.23 27.23
C ALA A 65 31.47 -8.60 26.71
N ALA A 66 31.22 -9.87 26.35
CA ALA A 66 29.92 -10.34 25.85
C ALA A 66 28.79 -10.30 26.90
N SER A 67 29.12 -10.05 28.17
CA SER A 67 28.14 -9.86 29.25
C SER A 67 27.51 -8.46 29.28
N LEU A 68 28.06 -7.51 28.53
CA LEU A 68 27.50 -6.16 28.41
C LEU A 68 26.18 -6.17 27.63
N PRO A 69 25.23 -5.29 27.99
CA PRO A 69 23.94 -5.23 27.30
C PRO A 69 24.12 -4.76 25.86
N VAL A 70 23.35 -5.37 24.95
CA VAL A 70 23.29 -4.98 23.54
C VAL A 70 22.13 -4.01 23.34
N THR A 71 22.42 -2.83 22.80
CA THR A 71 21.39 -1.89 22.36
C THR A 71 21.16 -2.09 20.87
N TRP A 72 19.92 -2.35 20.48
CA TRP A 72 19.53 -2.55 19.09
C TRP A 72 18.71 -1.37 18.56
N SER A 73 18.96 -0.96 17.33
CA SER A 73 18.16 0.03 16.63
C SER A 73 17.94 -0.32 15.17
N VAL A 74 16.88 0.24 14.58
CA VAL A 74 16.57 0.15 13.16
C VAL A 74 16.45 1.56 12.58
N SER A 75 17.08 1.82 11.43
CA SER A 75 17.12 3.17 10.84
C SER A 75 15.76 3.62 10.28
N ASN A 76 14.93 2.68 9.85
CA ASN A 76 13.56 2.95 9.39
C ASN A 76 12.57 1.90 9.96
N PRO A 77 11.69 2.29 10.90
CA PRO A 77 10.71 1.40 11.52
C PRO A 77 9.53 1.02 10.62
N ASP A 78 9.32 1.71 9.49
CA ASP A 78 8.25 1.37 8.53
C ASP A 78 8.52 0.02 7.82
N TYR A 79 9.79 -0.38 7.75
CA TYR A 79 10.24 -1.59 7.07
C TYR A 79 10.49 -2.76 8.01
N ALA A 80 10.97 -2.51 9.22
CA ALA A 80 11.23 -3.56 10.19
C ALA A 80 11.17 -3.02 11.63
N VAL A 81 10.78 -3.87 12.57
CA VAL A 81 10.69 -3.52 13.99
C VAL A 81 11.24 -4.66 14.85
N PHE A 82 11.81 -4.32 16.00
CA PHE A 82 12.20 -5.30 17.02
C PHE A 82 10.98 -5.80 17.81
N ASP A 83 11.00 -7.07 18.15
CA ASP A 83 10.09 -7.68 19.11
C ASP A 83 10.54 -7.25 20.51
N ALA A 84 9.68 -6.50 21.22
CA ALA A 84 9.99 -6.02 22.56
C ALA A 84 10.17 -7.14 23.60
N SER A 85 9.69 -8.36 23.31
CA SER A 85 9.75 -9.50 24.22
C SER A 85 10.95 -10.43 24.01
N VAL A 86 11.62 -10.31 22.87
CA VAL A 86 12.73 -11.20 22.50
C VAL A 86 13.88 -10.38 21.92
N GLU A 87 15.00 -10.32 22.65
CA GLU A 87 16.20 -9.61 22.23
C GLU A 87 16.64 -10.03 20.81
N GLY A 88 16.98 -9.03 19.99
CA GLY A 88 17.51 -9.26 18.64
C GLY A 88 16.49 -9.78 17.63
N LYS A 89 15.26 -10.11 18.05
CA LYS A 89 14.22 -10.60 17.13
C LYS A 89 13.58 -9.44 16.40
N ILE A 90 13.59 -9.51 15.08
CA ILE A 90 13.01 -8.53 14.17
C ILE A 90 11.88 -9.14 13.38
N ARG A 91 10.88 -8.32 13.05
CA ARG A 91 9.81 -8.59 12.09
C ARG A 91 9.86 -7.60 10.93
N GLY A 92 9.69 -8.07 9.70
CA GLY A 92 9.51 -7.21 8.52
C GLY A 92 8.09 -6.63 8.47
N LEU A 93 7.97 -5.30 8.34
CA LEU A 93 6.72 -4.56 8.28
C LEU A 93 6.40 -4.01 6.88
N GLY A 94 7.38 -3.62 6.08
CA GLY A 94 7.13 -3.01 4.77
C GLY A 94 8.29 -3.28 3.82
N ALA A 95 8.00 -3.29 2.52
CA ALA A 95 9.06 -3.45 1.53
C ALA A 95 10.00 -2.23 1.54
N GLY A 96 11.30 -2.48 1.52
CA GLY A 96 12.33 -1.44 1.56
C GLY A 96 13.63 -1.92 2.19
N THR A 97 14.60 -1.04 2.26
CA THR A 97 15.91 -1.31 2.88
C THR A 97 16.08 -0.48 4.14
N THR A 98 16.56 -1.11 5.21
CA THR A 98 16.80 -0.49 6.52
C THR A 98 18.11 -1.03 7.12
N ILE A 99 18.72 -0.26 8.01
CA ILE A 99 19.96 -0.65 8.70
C ILE A 99 19.59 -1.08 10.11
N ILE A 100 20.03 -2.28 10.49
CA ILE A 100 20.00 -2.77 11.86
C ILE A 100 21.36 -2.45 12.49
N THR A 101 21.36 -1.79 13.65
CA THR A 101 22.58 -1.49 14.39
C THR A 101 22.57 -2.21 15.73
N ALA A 102 23.66 -2.91 16.05
CA ALA A 102 23.96 -3.41 17.38
C ALA A 102 25.05 -2.54 18.02
N GLU A 103 24.79 -2.03 19.22
CA GLU A 103 25.75 -1.24 19.99
C GLU A 103 26.04 -1.92 21.33
N VAL A 104 27.32 -2.16 21.62
CA VAL A 104 27.79 -2.75 22.89
C VAL A 104 29.00 -1.94 23.38
N GLY A 105 28.91 -1.39 24.59
CA GLY A 105 30.01 -0.60 25.17
C GLY A 105 30.46 0.60 24.32
N GLY A 106 29.57 1.18 23.51
CA GLY A 106 29.86 2.28 22.59
C GLY A 106 30.42 1.87 21.21
N VAL A 107 30.69 0.58 20.99
CA VAL A 107 31.12 0.05 19.68
C VAL A 107 29.90 -0.43 18.89
N LYS A 108 29.84 -0.10 17.60
CA LYS A 108 28.70 -0.38 16.72
C LYS A 108 29.02 -1.39 15.63
N ALA A 109 28.01 -2.16 15.26
CA ALA A 109 27.98 -2.98 14.06
C ALA A 109 26.67 -2.74 13.30
N ASP A 110 26.78 -2.57 11.98
CA ASP A 110 25.63 -2.35 11.11
C ASP A 110 25.37 -3.56 10.21
N TYR A 111 24.09 -3.81 9.95
CA TYR A 111 23.60 -4.85 9.05
C TYR A 111 22.52 -4.27 8.12
N THR A 112 22.73 -4.39 6.81
CA THR A 112 21.77 -3.93 5.81
C THR A 112 20.68 -4.98 5.60
N LEU A 113 19.46 -4.69 6.06
CA LEU A 113 18.30 -5.54 5.86
C LEU A 113 17.46 -5.04 4.70
N THR A 114 17.26 -5.89 3.69
CA THR A 114 16.26 -5.67 2.64
C THR A 114 15.00 -6.48 2.95
N VAL A 115 13.87 -5.81 3.13
CA VAL A 115 12.56 -6.42 3.32
C VAL A 115 11.82 -6.43 1.98
N ALA A 116 11.35 -7.60 1.56
CA ALA A 116 10.66 -7.77 0.29
C ALA A 116 9.20 -8.19 0.50
N GLN A 117 8.30 -7.63 -0.30
CA GLN A 117 6.92 -8.06 -0.37
C GLN A 117 6.84 -9.36 -1.20
N LYS A 118 5.93 -10.26 -0.83
CA LYS A 118 5.63 -11.46 -1.63
C LYS A 118 4.49 -11.14 -2.59
N ALA A 119 4.37 -11.91 -3.68
CA ALA A 119 3.21 -11.84 -4.56
C ALA A 119 1.90 -11.87 -3.75
N ALA A 120 0.98 -10.96 -4.08
CA ALA A 120 -0.33 -10.85 -3.47
C ALA A 120 -1.20 -12.05 -3.80
N LYS A 121 -2.13 -12.35 -2.90
CA LYS A 121 -3.17 -13.35 -3.09
C LYS A 121 -4.52 -12.72 -2.78
N VAL A 122 -5.56 -13.17 -3.49
CA VAL A 122 -6.94 -12.87 -3.11
C VAL A 122 -7.17 -13.29 -1.65
N GLY A 123 -7.69 -12.37 -0.85
CA GLY A 123 -7.91 -12.52 0.58
C GLY A 123 -6.72 -12.15 1.47
N ASP A 124 -5.61 -11.66 0.93
CA ASP A 124 -4.58 -10.97 1.72
C ASP A 124 -5.12 -9.63 2.24
N TYR A 125 -4.66 -9.24 3.42
CA TYR A 125 -4.97 -7.94 4.01
C TYR A 125 -3.96 -6.90 3.52
N TYR A 126 -4.47 -5.77 3.06
CA TYR A 126 -3.67 -4.66 2.56
C TYR A 126 -3.60 -3.55 3.61
N PHE A 127 -2.40 -3.00 3.83
CA PHE A 127 -2.13 -2.05 4.90
C PHE A 127 -1.83 -0.65 4.37
N SER A 128 -2.04 0.36 5.23
CA SER A 128 -1.82 1.78 4.92
C SER A 128 -0.40 2.12 4.47
N ASN A 129 0.59 1.30 4.82
CA ASN A 129 1.97 1.43 4.35
C ASN A 129 2.23 0.75 2.99
N GLY A 130 1.20 0.24 2.31
CA GLY A 130 1.32 -0.41 1.00
C GLY A 130 1.76 -1.87 1.02
N SER A 131 2.01 -2.43 2.20
CA SER A 131 2.33 -3.84 2.34
C SER A 131 1.07 -4.70 2.41
N TRP A 132 1.22 -6.00 2.19
CA TRP A 132 0.15 -6.96 2.40
C TRP A 132 0.63 -8.25 3.05
N GLU A 133 -0.27 -8.93 3.75
CA GLU A 133 0.00 -10.22 4.39
C GLU A 133 -1.29 -10.97 4.77
N SER A 134 -1.16 -12.23 5.17
CA SER A 134 -2.29 -13.11 5.44
C SER A 134 -3.00 -12.87 6.78
N SER A 135 -2.39 -12.09 7.69
CA SER A 135 -2.99 -11.69 8.98
C SER A 135 -3.48 -10.25 8.89
N GLY A 136 -4.73 -10.00 9.28
CA GLY A 136 -5.34 -8.66 9.20
C GLY A 136 -5.06 -7.76 10.40
N ILE A 137 -4.57 -8.34 11.50
CA ILE A 137 -4.16 -7.61 12.70
C ILE A 137 -2.66 -7.77 12.84
N VAL A 138 -1.95 -6.66 12.68
CA VAL A 138 -0.49 -6.58 12.73
C VAL A 138 -0.13 -5.32 13.52
N ALA A 139 0.61 -5.49 14.61
CA ALA A 139 1.05 -4.37 15.44
C ALA A 139 1.81 -3.34 14.59
N GLY A 140 1.48 -2.06 14.74
CA GLY A 140 2.11 -0.96 14.00
C GLY A 140 1.62 -0.79 12.56
N LYS A 141 0.63 -1.57 12.10
CA LYS A 141 0.00 -1.37 10.78
C LYS A 141 -1.51 -1.19 10.90
N THR A 142 -2.05 -0.38 10.00
CA THR A 142 -3.50 -0.20 9.83
C THR A 142 -3.94 -0.95 8.58
N CYS A 143 -4.79 -1.96 8.72
CA CYS A 143 -5.44 -2.61 7.59
C CYS A 143 -6.41 -1.61 6.96
N ILE A 144 -6.40 -1.48 5.63
CA ILE A 144 -7.26 -0.55 4.89
C ILE A 144 -8.13 -1.24 3.84
N GLY A 145 -7.90 -2.53 3.58
CA GLY A 145 -8.69 -3.27 2.62
C GLY A 145 -8.27 -4.73 2.50
N VAL A 146 -9.06 -5.48 1.74
CA VAL A 146 -8.79 -6.88 1.41
C VAL A 146 -8.51 -6.97 -0.09
N VAL A 147 -7.43 -7.65 -0.48
CA VAL A 147 -7.12 -7.91 -1.88
C VAL A 147 -8.22 -8.81 -2.46
N PHE A 148 -8.91 -8.35 -3.50
CA PHE A 148 -9.94 -9.14 -4.18
C PHE A 148 -9.55 -9.47 -5.63
N TYR A 149 -8.56 -8.77 -6.18
CA TYR A 149 -8.09 -8.99 -7.54
C TYR A 149 -6.57 -8.81 -7.57
N VAL A 150 -5.89 -9.70 -8.29
CA VAL A 150 -4.47 -9.60 -8.62
C VAL A 150 -4.39 -9.57 -10.13
N ASP A 151 -3.67 -8.60 -10.69
CA ASP A 151 -3.59 -8.44 -12.15
C ASP A 151 -2.84 -9.65 -12.76
N PRO A 152 -3.48 -10.45 -13.62
CA PRO A 152 -2.84 -11.60 -14.24
C PRO A 152 -1.74 -11.22 -15.24
N SER A 153 -1.67 -9.96 -15.67
CA SER A 153 -0.59 -9.46 -16.54
C SER A 153 0.70 -9.15 -15.78
N ASP A 154 0.63 -9.04 -14.44
CA ASP A 154 1.80 -8.86 -13.59
C ASP A 154 2.26 -10.20 -13.01
N GLU A 155 3.29 -10.77 -13.63
CA GLU A 155 3.88 -12.05 -13.22
C GLU A 155 4.45 -12.04 -11.80
N ASN A 156 4.72 -10.85 -11.23
CA ASN A 156 5.20 -10.72 -9.85
C ASN A 156 4.07 -10.65 -8.82
N GLY A 157 2.81 -10.47 -9.26
CA GLY A 157 1.64 -10.34 -8.39
C GLY A 157 1.74 -9.14 -7.44
N MET A 158 2.32 -8.03 -7.90
CA MET A 158 2.52 -6.79 -7.14
C MET A 158 1.46 -5.73 -7.43
N THR A 159 0.59 -5.99 -8.41
CA THR A 159 -0.51 -5.12 -8.84
C THR A 159 -1.86 -5.82 -8.69
N GLY A 160 -2.91 -5.04 -8.43
CA GLY A 160 -4.24 -5.57 -8.23
C GLY A 160 -5.21 -4.55 -7.66
N LYS A 161 -6.27 -5.03 -7.00
CA LYS A 161 -7.30 -4.18 -6.38
C LYS A 161 -7.67 -4.65 -4.99
N ILE A 162 -7.96 -3.69 -4.14
CA ILE A 162 -8.46 -3.91 -2.79
C ILE A 162 -9.86 -3.32 -2.65
N VAL A 163 -10.67 -3.94 -1.79
CA VAL A 163 -12.00 -3.45 -1.42
C VAL A 163 -11.92 -2.80 -0.04
N SER A 164 -12.67 -1.71 0.17
CA SER A 164 -12.72 -0.96 1.43
C SER A 164 -13.15 -1.87 2.58
N LEU A 165 -12.91 -1.46 3.83
CA LEU A 165 -13.33 -2.21 5.03
C LEU A 165 -14.72 -1.83 5.55
N ASP A 166 -15.25 -0.72 5.07
CA ASP A 166 -16.56 -0.17 5.39
C ASP A 166 -17.44 -0.09 4.14
N GLU A 167 -18.73 0.10 4.39
CA GLU A 167 -19.80 0.19 3.40
C GLU A 167 -20.64 1.42 3.70
N ALA A 168 -21.09 2.11 2.65
CA ALA A 168 -22.05 3.18 2.78
C ALA A 168 -23.46 2.61 2.60
N ASP A 169 -24.31 2.79 3.61
CA ASP A 169 -25.68 2.33 3.57
C ASP A 169 -26.54 3.22 2.67
N GLN A 170 -27.09 2.60 1.62
CA GLN A 170 -28.19 3.14 0.82
C GLN A 170 -27.92 4.56 0.27
N LEU A 171 -26.88 4.70 -0.55
CA LEU A 171 -26.63 5.95 -1.29
C LEU A 171 -27.32 5.92 -2.65
N GLN A 172 -27.68 7.11 -3.15
CA GLN A 172 -28.08 7.27 -4.54
C GLN A 172 -26.84 7.34 -5.43
N TRP A 173 -26.96 6.82 -6.65
CA TRP A 173 -25.91 6.98 -7.65
C TRP A 173 -25.73 8.45 -8.02
N SER A 174 -26.84 9.18 -8.20
CA SER A 174 -26.83 10.62 -8.45
C SER A 174 -28.16 11.30 -8.11
N LEU A 175 -28.18 12.62 -7.98
CA LEU A 175 -29.42 13.40 -7.99
C LEU A 175 -29.99 13.49 -9.41
N ALA A 176 -31.31 13.67 -9.53
CA ALA A 176 -31.98 13.86 -10.83
C ALA A 176 -31.50 15.13 -11.57
N SER A 177 -31.02 16.15 -10.83
CA SER A 177 -30.44 17.37 -11.40
C SER A 177 -29.00 17.23 -11.90
N ALA A 178 -28.36 16.09 -11.64
CA ALA A 178 -26.98 15.86 -12.06
C ALA A 178 -26.90 15.75 -13.59
N GLY A 179 -25.99 16.54 -14.19
CA GLY A 179 -25.67 16.43 -15.60
C GLY A 179 -25.13 15.04 -15.96
N GLN A 180 -25.26 14.65 -17.22
CA GLN A 180 -24.80 13.34 -17.69
C GLN A 180 -23.25 13.28 -17.71
N PRO A 181 -22.61 12.36 -16.96
CA PRO A 181 -21.16 12.31 -16.87
C PRO A 181 -20.49 11.59 -18.04
N GLY A 182 -21.20 10.70 -18.76
CA GLY A 182 -20.58 9.85 -19.80
C GLY A 182 -19.68 8.75 -19.22
N ALA A 183 -19.94 8.35 -17.97
CA ALA A 183 -19.19 7.33 -17.23
C ALA A 183 -19.52 5.90 -17.68
N VAL A 184 -19.15 5.53 -18.91
CA VAL A 184 -19.61 4.28 -19.57
C VAL A 184 -18.62 3.11 -19.51
N SER A 185 -17.47 3.27 -18.86
CA SER A 185 -16.47 2.20 -18.76
C SER A 185 -17.03 1.04 -17.94
N GLU A 186 -17.03 -0.16 -18.51
CA GLU A 186 -17.40 -1.37 -17.75
C GLU A 186 -16.23 -1.94 -16.95
N THR A 187 -14.99 -1.62 -17.32
CA THR A 187 -13.79 -2.29 -16.79
C THR A 187 -12.90 -1.40 -15.92
N ASP A 188 -13.10 -0.09 -15.99
CA ASP A 188 -12.24 0.89 -15.32
C ASP A 188 -13.07 1.98 -14.63
N GLY A 189 -13.26 1.83 -13.32
CA GLY A 189 -13.97 2.80 -12.49
C GLY A 189 -13.22 4.12 -12.28
N LEU A 190 -11.90 4.18 -12.49
CA LEU A 190 -11.17 5.45 -12.43
C LEU A 190 -11.49 6.33 -13.64
N VAL A 191 -11.65 5.73 -14.83
CA VAL A 191 -12.13 6.45 -16.02
C VAL A 191 -13.54 7.00 -15.77
N ASN A 192 -14.40 6.24 -15.11
CA ASN A 192 -15.74 6.70 -14.74
C ASN A 192 -15.70 7.81 -13.69
N LEU A 193 -14.83 7.72 -12.69
CA LEU A 193 -14.61 8.77 -11.71
C LEU A 193 -14.18 10.09 -12.37
N ASP A 194 -13.26 10.05 -13.33
CA ASP A 194 -12.83 11.23 -14.09
C ASP A 194 -13.99 11.84 -14.90
N ALA A 195 -14.82 10.99 -15.51
CA ALA A 195 -16.02 11.40 -16.23
C ALA A 195 -17.05 12.06 -15.29
N ILE A 196 -17.28 11.48 -14.11
CA ILE A 196 -18.17 12.05 -13.07
C ILE A 196 -17.64 13.39 -12.57
N ARG A 197 -16.33 13.49 -12.30
CA ARG A 197 -15.67 14.73 -11.85
C ARG A 197 -15.74 15.88 -12.84
N SER A 198 -15.99 15.59 -14.12
CA SER A 198 -16.20 16.62 -15.13
C SER A 198 -17.55 17.35 -14.98
N VAL A 199 -18.50 16.77 -14.24
CA VAL A 199 -19.79 17.40 -13.95
C VAL A 199 -19.61 18.44 -12.84
N ASN A 200 -20.06 19.67 -13.10
CA ASN A 200 -19.94 20.75 -12.11
C ASN A 200 -20.73 20.42 -10.83
N GLY A 201 -20.07 20.48 -9.67
CA GLY A 201 -20.66 20.15 -8.37
C GLY A 201 -20.91 18.66 -8.13
N TRP A 202 -20.20 17.78 -8.85
CA TRP A 202 -20.37 16.32 -8.79
C TRP A 202 -20.35 15.76 -7.36
N GLU A 203 -19.55 16.35 -6.46
CA GLU A 203 -19.43 15.92 -5.06
C GLU A 203 -20.79 15.93 -4.34
N ASN A 204 -21.67 16.85 -4.74
CA ASN A 204 -22.99 17.02 -4.14
C ASN A 204 -24.09 16.32 -4.96
N THR A 205 -23.79 15.87 -6.18
CA THR A 205 -24.79 15.30 -7.08
C THR A 205 -24.57 13.82 -7.40
N PHE A 206 -23.44 13.22 -7.02
CA PHE A 206 -23.13 11.79 -7.18
C PHE A 206 -22.73 11.18 -5.84
N ALA A 207 -23.70 10.97 -4.95
CA ALA A 207 -23.43 10.61 -3.55
C ALA A 207 -22.60 9.32 -3.39
N ALA A 208 -22.89 8.27 -4.18
CA ALA A 208 -22.13 7.02 -4.16
C ALA A 208 -20.64 7.23 -4.50
N GLU A 209 -20.35 7.90 -5.63
CA GLU A 209 -18.96 8.19 -6.04
C GLU A 209 -18.28 9.16 -5.07
N ALA A 210 -18.98 10.19 -4.61
CA ALA A 210 -18.45 11.17 -3.66
C ALA A 210 -18.03 10.50 -2.34
N TRP A 211 -18.83 9.55 -1.84
CA TRP A 211 -18.47 8.77 -0.66
C TRP A 211 -17.19 7.96 -0.90
N CYS A 212 -17.10 7.23 -2.01
CA CYS A 212 -15.89 6.47 -2.36
C CYS A 212 -14.66 7.38 -2.45
N ALA A 213 -14.76 8.46 -3.22
CA ALA A 213 -13.66 9.39 -3.49
C ALA A 213 -13.25 10.27 -2.29
N SER A 214 -14.08 10.35 -1.24
CA SER A 214 -13.74 11.05 0.00
C SER A 214 -12.72 10.30 0.86
N LYS A 215 -12.54 8.99 0.61
CA LYS A 215 -11.63 8.15 1.39
C LYS A 215 -10.19 8.52 1.10
N THR A 216 -9.40 8.59 2.17
CA THR A 216 -7.97 8.94 2.11
C THR A 216 -7.06 7.82 2.64
N ASP A 217 -7.64 6.67 2.96
CA ASP A 217 -6.93 5.54 3.58
C ASP A 217 -5.77 5.06 2.71
N GLY A 218 -4.60 4.96 3.34
CA GLY A 218 -3.35 4.56 2.69
C GLY A 218 -2.75 5.59 1.74
N GLY A 219 -3.42 6.70 1.43
CA GLY A 219 -3.02 7.57 0.32
C GLY A 219 -3.36 6.98 -1.06
N LEU A 220 -4.33 6.06 -1.11
CA LEU A 220 -4.88 5.51 -2.33
C LEU A 220 -5.98 6.41 -2.91
N GLN A 221 -6.15 6.35 -4.23
CA GLN A 221 -7.34 6.87 -4.89
C GLN A 221 -8.44 5.82 -4.81
N TRP A 222 -9.39 6.06 -3.91
CA TRP A 222 -10.60 5.26 -3.78
C TRP A 222 -11.68 5.75 -4.76
N TYR A 223 -12.43 4.81 -5.33
CA TYR A 223 -13.45 5.10 -6.35
C TYR A 223 -14.57 4.06 -6.30
N LEU A 224 -15.72 4.42 -6.88
CA LEU A 224 -16.83 3.49 -7.08
C LEU A 224 -16.45 2.53 -8.23
N PRO A 225 -16.45 1.20 -7.97
CA PRO A 225 -16.04 0.20 -8.96
C PRO A 225 -16.89 0.28 -10.24
N ALA A 226 -16.27 0.09 -11.41
CA ALA A 226 -17.04 -0.20 -12.62
C ALA A 226 -17.72 -1.58 -12.51
N ILE A 227 -18.74 -1.86 -13.34
CA ILE A 227 -19.52 -3.09 -13.21
C ILE A 227 -18.67 -4.36 -13.34
N GLY A 228 -17.67 -4.37 -14.22
CA GLY A 228 -16.70 -5.46 -14.35
C GLY A 228 -15.77 -5.61 -13.14
N GLU A 229 -15.51 -4.53 -12.40
CA GLU A 229 -14.72 -4.59 -11.16
C GLU A 229 -15.57 -5.10 -9.98
N LEU A 230 -16.87 -4.81 -9.97
CA LEU A 230 -17.81 -5.50 -9.07
C LEU A 230 -17.90 -6.99 -9.41
N ARG A 231 -17.92 -7.37 -10.69
CA ARG A 231 -17.87 -8.78 -11.11
C ARG A 231 -16.58 -9.46 -10.59
N GLN A 232 -15.44 -8.78 -10.66
CA GLN A 232 -14.18 -9.28 -10.06
C GLN A 232 -14.31 -9.48 -8.53
N LEU A 233 -14.89 -8.51 -7.82
CA LEU A 233 -15.12 -8.63 -6.37
C LEU A 233 -16.08 -9.78 -6.03
N PHE A 234 -17.15 -9.95 -6.81
CA PHE A 234 -18.07 -11.08 -6.65
C PHE A 234 -17.33 -12.41 -6.85
N ALA A 235 -16.57 -12.56 -7.93
CA ALA A 235 -15.80 -13.77 -8.21
C ALA A 235 -14.84 -14.12 -7.06
N ALA A 236 -14.13 -13.11 -6.54
CA ALA A 236 -13.26 -13.26 -5.38
C ALA A 236 -14.01 -13.75 -4.13
N SER A 237 -15.20 -13.21 -3.89
CA SER A 237 -16.05 -13.64 -2.77
C SER A 237 -16.51 -15.09 -2.93
N CYS A 238 -16.68 -15.58 -4.15
CA CYS A 238 -17.03 -16.96 -4.46
C CYS A 238 -15.83 -17.93 -4.45
N GLY A 239 -14.60 -17.43 -4.26
CA GLY A 239 -13.38 -18.23 -4.36
C GLY A 239 -13.04 -18.66 -5.79
N LEU A 240 -13.57 -17.93 -6.78
CA LEU A 240 -13.28 -18.13 -8.20
C LEU A 240 -12.01 -17.37 -8.60
N THR A 241 -11.28 -17.93 -9.57
CA THR A 241 -10.08 -17.32 -10.12
C THR A 241 -10.43 -16.51 -11.36
N TRP A 242 -10.28 -15.19 -11.27
CA TRP A 242 -10.46 -14.33 -12.45
C TRP A 242 -9.34 -14.56 -13.47
N VAL A 243 -9.69 -14.72 -14.74
CA VAL A 243 -8.75 -14.76 -15.87
C VAL A 243 -9.14 -13.73 -16.92
N ALA A 244 -8.16 -13.24 -17.69
CA ALA A 244 -8.41 -12.19 -18.69
C ALA A 244 -9.36 -12.64 -19.81
N SER A 245 -9.22 -13.89 -20.26
CA SER A 245 -10.05 -14.50 -21.31
C SER A 245 -9.91 -16.02 -21.28
N GLY A 246 -10.80 -16.75 -21.97
CA GLY A 246 -10.67 -18.20 -22.14
C GLY A 246 -10.76 -19.02 -20.84
N ALA A 247 -11.61 -18.63 -19.89
CA ALA A 247 -11.85 -19.40 -18.68
C ALA A 247 -12.15 -20.87 -19.02
N ALA A 248 -11.33 -21.78 -18.48
CA ALA A 248 -11.42 -23.19 -18.79
C ALA A 248 -12.68 -23.82 -18.19
N GLU A 249 -13.51 -24.45 -19.02
CA GLU A 249 -14.72 -25.13 -18.57
C GLU A 249 -14.38 -26.26 -17.57
N GLY A 250 -15.20 -26.41 -16.53
CA GLY A 250 -14.99 -27.41 -15.48
C GLY A 250 -13.89 -27.04 -14.46
N THR A 251 -13.37 -25.81 -14.49
CA THR A 251 -12.44 -25.28 -13.50
C THR A 251 -13.07 -24.15 -12.68
N ASN A 252 -12.36 -23.68 -11.64
CA ASN A 252 -12.78 -22.49 -10.87
C ASN A 252 -12.43 -21.16 -11.57
N GLN A 253 -12.04 -21.19 -12.85
CA GLN A 253 -11.73 -19.98 -13.60
C GLN A 253 -13.02 -19.31 -14.09
N ILE A 254 -13.04 -17.98 -14.02
CA ILE A 254 -14.11 -17.14 -14.55
C ILE A 254 -13.52 -15.91 -15.24
N ASN A 255 -14.23 -15.39 -16.23
CA ASN A 255 -13.91 -14.15 -16.91
C ASN A 255 -15.22 -13.41 -17.23
N ASP A 256 -15.09 -12.21 -17.80
CA ASP A 256 -16.19 -11.27 -17.99
C ASP A 256 -17.45 -11.94 -18.57
N TRP A 257 -18.50 -11.99 -17.75
CA TRP A 257 -19.74 -12.68 -18.09
C TRP A 257 -20.84 -11.68 -18.39
N THR A 258 -21.55 -11.96 -19.47
CA THR A 258 -22.68 -11.15 -19.95
C THR A 258 -24.03 -11.83 -19.73
N GLU A 259 -24.04 -13.12 -19.37
CA GLU A 259 -25.26 -13.90 -19.22
C GLU A 259 -25.61 -14.19 -17.76
N MET A 260 -26.91 -14.34 -17.52
CA MET A 260 -27.52 -14.63 -16.22
C MET A 260 -27.05 -15.95 -15.56
N ASN A 261 -26.42 -16.88 -16.26
CA ASN A 261 -26.34 -18.27 -15.77
C ASN A 261 -24.96 -18.76 -15.36
N ILE A 262 -23.86 -18.03 -15.60
CA ILE A 262 -22.52 -18.58 -15.38
C ILE A 262 -22.07 -18.53 -13.91
N THR A 263 -22.52 -17.53 -13.16
CA THR A 263 -22.26 -17.36 -11.72
C THR A 263 -23.16 -18.21 -10.83
N MET A 264 -24.28 -18.71 -11.38
CA MET A 264 -25.21 -19.65 -10.75
C MET A 264 -24.83 -21.13 -10.94
N ARG A 265 -23.66 -21.43 -11.52
CA ARG A 265 -23.19 -22.81 -11.58
C ARG A 265 -22.94 -23.30 -10.15
N PRO A 266 -23.50 -24.45 -9.74
CA PRO A 266 -23.12 -25.05 -8.47
C PRO A 266 -21.61 -25.29 -8.45
N ALA A 267 -21.02 -25.28 -7.25
CA ALA A 267 -19.60 -25.61 -7.08
C ALA A 267 -19.28 -27.04 -7.59
N ASP A 268 -20.27 -27.93 -7.56
CA ASP A 268 -20.24 -29.24 -8.20
C ASP A 268 -21.17 -29.26 -9.44
N PRO A 269 -20.63 -29.43 -10.66
CA PRO A 269 -21.45 -29.55 -11.87
C PRO A 269 -22.49 -30.68 -11.85
N ALA A 270 -22.33 -31.68 -10.97
CA ALA A 270 -23.28 -32.77 -10.78
C ALA A 270 -24.43 -32.44 -9.80
N ASP A 271 -24.36 -31.35 -9.04
CA ASP A 271 -25.37 -30.96 -8.06
C ASP A 271 -26.50 -30.14 -8.71
N ASN A 272 -27.58 -30.84 -9.10
CA ASN A 272 -28.80 -30.23 -9.61
C ASN A 272 -29.82 -29.86 -8.51
N THR A 273 -29.45 -29.98 -7.23
CA THR A 273 -30.33 -29.79 -6.07
C THR A 273 -30.03 -28.53 -5.26
N SER A 274 -28.84 -27.93 -5.42
CA SER A 274 -28.47 -26.70 -4.75
C SER A 274 -29.34 -25.51 -5.15
N ASP A 275 -29.62 -24.65 -4.16
CA ASP A 275 -30.27 -23.37 -4.37
C ASP A 275 -29.39 -22.49 -5.26
N LYS A 276 -29.80 -22.37 -6.52
CA LYS A 276 -29.07 -21.59 -7.53
C LYS A 276 -29.02 -20.11 -7.17
N THR A 277 -29.82 -19.63 -6.23
CA THR A 277 -29.80 -18.23 -5.79
C THR A 277 -28.68 -17.92 -4.79
N ASN A 278 -27.87 -18.87 -4.33
CA ASN A 278 -26.68 -18.54 -3.52
C ASN A 278 -25.49 -19.44 -3.88
N PRO A 279 -24.80 -19.15 -4.99
CA PRO A 279 -23.67 -19.93 -5.42
C PRO A 279 -22.47 -19.69 -4.48
N TYR A 280 -21.79 -20.77 -4.08
CA TYR A 280 -20.57 -20.79 -3.27
C TYR A 280 -20.69 -20.27 -1.81
N PRO A 281 -21.67 -20.72 -1.00
CA PRO A 281 -21.92 -20.18 0.33
C PRO A 281 -20.71 -20.29 1.28
N ALA A 282 -19.98 -21.41 1.24
CA ALA A 282 -18.80 -21.62 2.08
C ALA A 282 -17.64 -20.67 1.72
N SER A 283 -17.37 -20.46 0.43
CA SER A 283 -16.34 -19.52 -0.04
C SER A 283 -16.71 -18.09 0.35
N ARG A 284 -17.97 -17.71 0.18
CA ARG A 284 -18.48 -16.38 0.55
C ARG A 284 -18.40 -16.13 2.04
N GLU A 285 -18.75 -17.12 2.86
CA GLU A 285 -18.57 -17.06 4.31
C GLU A 285 -17.08 -16.90 4.67
N ALA A 286 -16.19 -17.66 4.01
CA ALA A 286 -14.75 -17.57 4.24
C ALA A 286 -14.16 -16.21 3.83
N PHE A 287 -14.63 -15.62 2.73
CA PHE A 287 -14.25 -14.28 2.31
C PHE A 287 -14.78 -13.22 3.27
N ASN A 288 -16.05 -13.31 3.69
CA ASN A 288 -16.64 -12.40 4.67
C ASN A 288 -15.99 -12.48 6.06
N LYS A 289 -15.46 -13.66 6.44
CA LYS A 289 -14.64 -13.82 7.66
C LYS A 289 -13.39 -12.93 7.63
N LYS A 290 -12.86 -12.56 6.46
CA LYS A 290 -11.74 -11.61 6.39
C LYS A 290 -12.12 -10.26 7.00
N PHE A 291 -13.34 -9.79 6.78
CA PHE A 291 -13.81 -8.54 7.36
C PHE A 291 -14.13 -8.68 8.85
N THR A 292 -14.91 -9.70 9.22
CA THR A 292 -15.33 -9.85 10.63
C THR A 292 -14.17 -10.16 11.58
N ASN A 293 -13.13 -10.87 11.12
CA ASN A 293 -11.92 -11.13 11.91
C ASN A 293 -11.15 -9.87 12.33
N ILE A 294 -11.37 -8.75 11.63
CA ILE A 294 -10.75 -7.45 11.95
C ILE A 294 -11.78 -6.41 12.39
N GLY A 295 -13.03 -6.81 12.67
CA GLY A 295 -14.11 -5.91 13.06
C GLY A 295 -14.61 -4.99 11.93
N ALA A 296 -14.34 -5.34 10.68
CA ALA A 296 -14.81 -4.61 9.50
C ALA A 296 -16.19 -5.08 9.02
N THR A 297 -16.85 -4.27 8.19
CA THR A 297 -18.18 -4.57 7.65
C THR A 297 -18.05 -5.61 6.53
N PRO A 298 -18.65 -6.81 6.66
CA PRO A 298 -18.62 -7.83 5.62
C PRO A 298 -19.40 -7.38 4.38
N LEU A 299 -19.15 -8.02 3.25
CA LEU A 299 -19.98 -7.81 2.06
C LEU A 299 -21.37 -8.38 2.29
N ASN A 300 -22.37 -7.59 1.94
CA ASN A 300 -23.76 -7.96 2.05
C ASN A 300 -24.09 -9.10 1.08
N GLY A 301 -24.54 -10.23 1.65
CA GLY A 301 -24.95 -11.39 0.87
C GLY A 301 -26.45 -11.60 0.78
N SER A 302 -27.25 -10.69 1.33
CA SER A 302 -28.71 -10.77 1.26
C SER A 302 -29.19 -10.56 -0.18
N GLY A 303 -30.14 -11.38 -0.63
CA GLY A 303 -30.78 -11.28 -1.95
C GLY A 303 -31.50 -9.98 -2.25
N THR A 304 -31.69 -9.16 -1.24
CA THR A 304 -32.41 -7.89 -1.35
C THR A 304 -31.51 -6.69 -1.62
N LEU A 305 -30.19 -6.81 -1.46
CA LEU A 305 -29.27 -5.67 -1.47
C LEU A 305 -28.29 -5.76 -2.65
N ARG A 306 -28.10 -4.61 -3.32
CA ARG A 306 -27.28 -4.49 -4.52
C ARG A 306 -26.19 -3.45 -4.31
N TYR A 307 -25.08 -3.63 -5.01
CA TYR A 307 -24.00 -2.66 -5.01
C TYR A 307 -24.06 -1.80 -6.26
N TRP A 308 -24.01 -0.48 -6.08
CA TRP A 308 -23.80 0.44 -7.19
C TRP A 308 -22.45 0.22 -7.84
N SER A 309 -22.42 0.28 -9.17
CA SER A 309 -21.19 0.50 -9.94
C SER A 309 -21.14 1.94 -10.44
N SER A 310 -19.96 2.40 -10.88
CA SER A 310 -19.79 3.70 -11.56
C SER A 310 -20.21 3.67 -13.03
N THR A 311 -20.57 2.52 -13.57
CA THR A 311 -20.94 2.37 -14.99
C THR A 311 -22.36 2.90 -15.25
N GLN A 312 -22.45 4.01 -15.96
CA GLN A 312 -23.67 4.54 -16.54
C GLN A 312 -24.12 3.67 -17.72
N TYR A 313 -25.33 3.12 -17.63
CA TYR A 313 -25.94 2.30 -18.69
C TYR A 313 -26.66 3.16 -19.75
N ALA A 314 -27.42 4.14 -19.27
CA ALA A 314 -28.16 5.09 -20.11
C ALA A 314 -28.30 6.43 -19.38
N GLU A 315 -28.93 7.41 -20.01
CA GLU A 315 -29.10 8.76 -19.45
C GLU A 315 -29.65 8.74 -18.01
N ASP A 316 -30.69 7.94 -17.75
CA ASP A 316 -31.35 7.81 -16.45
C ASP A 316 -30.97 6.53 -15.67
N PHE A 317 -30.05 5.71 -16.17
CA PHE A 317 -29.77 4.39 -15.60
C PHE A 317 -28.29 4.16 -15.34
N ALA A 318 -27.99 3.59 -14.18
CA ALA A 318 -26.65 3.11 -13.81
C ALA A 318 -26.70 1.61 -13.49
N MET A 319 -25.57 0.93 -13.66
CA MET A 319 -25.43 -0.50 -13.42
C MET A 319 -25.23 -0.79 -11.93
N GLN A 320 -25.82 -1.90 -11.48
CA GLN A 320 -25.65 -2.49 -10.16
C GLN A 320 -25.29 -3.97 -10.27
N LEU A 321 -24.70 -4.53 -9.21
CA LEU A 321 -24.48 -5.97 -9.07
C LEU A 321 -25.15 -6.50 -7.80
N ALA A 322 -26.02 -7.50 -7.95
CA ALA A 322 -26.55 -8.27 -6.82
C ALA A 322 -25.57 -9.39 -6.43
N PHE A 323 -25.13 -9.42 -5.18
CA PHE A 323 -24.20 -10.45 -4.69
C PHE A 323 -24.87 -11.79 -4.38
N GLU A 324 -26.19 -11.88 -4.51
CA GLU A 324 -26.93 -13.15 -4.45
C GLU A 324 -26.55 -14.08 -5.59
N GLY A 325 -26.40 -13.57 -6.81
CA GLY A 325 -26.03 -14.39 -7.95
C GLY A 325 -25.14 -13.73 -8.99
N GLY A 326 -24.49 -12.61 -8.67
CA GLY A 326 -23.51 -11.97 -9.56
C GLY A 326 -24.13 -11.34 -10.80
N TYR A 327 -25.36 -10.86 -10.67
CA TYR A 327 -26.16 -10.35 -11.79
C TYR A 327 -25.98 -8.86 -12.01
N PRO A 328 -25.47 -8.43 -13.18
CA PRO A 328 -25.45 -7.03 -13.54
C PRO A 328 -26.85 -6.59 -14.03
N MET A 329 -27.39 -5.53 -13.46
CA MET A 329 -28.68 -4.96 -13.86
C MET A 329 -28.63 -3.43 -13.86
N SER A 330 -29.35 -2.80 -14.78
CA SER A 330 -29.48 -1.35 -14.83
C SER A 330 -30.67 -0.88 -13.99
N TYR A 331 -30.48 0.18 -13.21
CA TYR A 331 -31.51 0.76 -12.35
C TYR A 331 -31.55 2.29 -12.44
N PRO A 332 -32.72 2.92 -12.20
CA PRO A 332 -32.84 4.38 -12.20
C PRO A 332 -31.85 5.03 -11.23
N ARG A 333 -30.94 5.85 -11.75
CA ARG A 333 -29.78 6.37 -11.01
C ARG A 333 -30.14 7.41 -9.93
N HIS A 334 -31.37 7.93 -9.97
CA HIS A 334 -31.82 9.07 -9.15
C HIS A 334 -32.90 8.77 -8.10
N TYR A 335 -33.52 7.59 -8.12
CA TYR A 335 -34.64 7.25 -7.23
C TYR A 335 -34.35 6.04 -6.35
N ILE A 336 -33.28 5.31 -6.65
CA ILE A 336 -32.90 4.10 -5.92
C ILE A 336 -31.71 4.42 -5.01
N PHE A 337 -31.78 3.86 -3.80
CA PHE A 337 -30.76 3.95 -2.78
C PHE A 337 -30.27 2.53 -2.52
N ASP A 338 -28.98 2.29 -2.71
CA ASP A 338 -28.39 0.95 -2.65
C ASP A 338 -26.99 1.00 -2.04
N GLN A 339 -26.42 -0.17 -1.80
CA GLN A 339 -25.14 -0.28 -1.11
C GLN A 339 -24.00 0.25 -1.95
N THR A 340 -23.03 0.86 -1.27
CA THR A 340 -21.85 1.43 -1.91
C THR A 340 -20.60 0.88 -1.24
N ARG A 341 -19.72 0.27 -2.05
CA ARG A 341 -18.40 -0.22 -1.61
C ARG A 341 -17.33 0.41 -2.48
N ALA A 342 -16.32 0.99 -1.84
CA ALA A 342 -15.21 1.59 -2.56
C ALA A 342 -14.15 0.53 -2.87
N ILE A 343 -13.46 0.71 -3.99
CA ILE A 343 -12.25 -0.05 -4.32
C ILE A 343 -11.09 0.89 -4.58
N ALA A 344 -9.88 0.36 -4.52
CA ALA A 344 -8.66 1.05 -4.90
C ALA A 344 -7.71 0.09 -5.63
N ARG A 345 -6.85 0.62 -6.50
CA ARG A 345 -5.78 -0.16 -7.15
C ARG A 345 -4.54 -0.19 -6.27
N PHE A 346 -3.79 -1.27 -6.33
CA PHE A 346 -2.43 -1.32 -5.79
C PHE A 346 -1.42 -1.72 -6.89
N PRO A 347 -0.12 -1.41 -6.76
CA PRO A 347 0.53 -0.77 -5.61
C PRO A 347 -0.05 0.61 -5.36
N LEU A 348 0.11 1.13 -4.14
CA LEU A 348 -0.07 2.56 -3.92
C LEU A 348 0.60 3.30 -5.08
N ASP A 349 -0.17 4.12 -5.81
CA ASP A 349 0.39 5.17 -6.66
C ASP A 349 1.06 6.21 -5.75
N ARG A 350 2.09 5.79 -5.01
CA ARG A 350 3.12 6.69 -4.53
C ARG A 350 3.78 7.15 -5.81
N GLY A 351 3.31 8.26 -6.37
CA GLY A 351 3.78 8.81 -7.65
C GLY A 351 5.27 8.48 -7.83
N THR A 352 5.56 7.73 -8.88
CA THR A 352 6.84 7.07 -9.13
C THR A 352 7.99 8.06 -9.01
N SER A 353 8.60 8.12 -7.83
CA SER A 353 10.03 8.31 -7.71
C SER A 353 10.63 6.96 -8.11
N GLY A 354 11.02 6.86 -9.38
CA GLY A 354 11.77 5.72 -9.88
C GLY A 354 13.02 5.50 -9.04
N ILE A 355 13.00 4.45 -8.23
CA ILE A 355 14.19 3.73 -7.78
C ILE A 355 13.96 2.29 -8.22
N ASP A 356 14.08 2.05 -9.52
CA ASP A 356 14.48 0.72 -9.96
C ASP A 356 16.00 0.63 -9.87
N ALA A 357 16.46 -0.41 -9.19
CA ALA A 357 17.82 -0.89 -9.34
C ALA A 357 18.09 -1.22 -10.83
N PRO A 358 19.35 -1.09 -11.28
CA PRO A 358 19.65 -0.84 -12.68
C PRO A 358 19.38 -2.07 -13.52
N THR A 359 18.48 -1.95 -14.50
CA THR A 359 18.47 -2.84 -15.66
C THR A 359 18.35 -2.02 -16.92
N ALA A 360 19.23 -2.32 -17.87
CA ALA A 360 19.58 -1.48 -18.99
C ALA A 360 18.49 -1.35 -20.06
N ALA A 361 18.56 -0.20 -20.74
CA ALA A 361 18.11 0.10 -22.10
C ALA A 361 16.60 0.32 -22.36
N GLY A 362 16.25 1.61 -22.45
CA GLY A 362 15.54 2.15 -23.62
C GLY A 362 14.04 2.42 -23.50
N SER A 363 13.65 3.62 -23.06
CA SER A 363 12.58 4.43 -23.68
C SER A 363 12.48 5.81 -23.01
N THR A 364 12.49 6.89 -23.80
CA THR A 364 12.52 8.29 -23.38
C THR A 364 11.13 8.93 -23.40
N THR A 365 10.58 9.30 -22.24
CA THR A 365 9.56 10.36 -22.12
C THR A 365 9.64 11.08 -20.75
N ALA A 366 10.51 12.10 -20.74
CA ALA A 366 10.51 13.39 -20.03
C ALA A 366 9.56 13.64 -18.83
N ASN A 367 10.11 13.47 -17.62
CA ASN A 367 9.63 14.12 -16.40
C ASN A 367 10.18 15.57 -16.31
N VAL A 368 9.46 16.46 -15.62
CA VAL A 368 9.95 17.81 -15.28
C VAL A 368 10.77 17.74 -13.99
N ALA A 369 12.01 18.23 -14.00
CA ALA A 369 12.88 18.28 -12.83
C ALA A 369 12.83 19.68 -12.18
N ILE A 370 12.92 19.75 -10.85
CA ILE A 370 13.10 21.00 -10.10
C ILE A 370 14.37 20.92 -9.27
N ARG A 371 15.29 21.89 -9.39
CA ARG A 371 16.56 21.94 -8.65
C ARG A 371 16.97 23.38 -8.28
N PRO A 372 17.46 23.64 -7.05
CA PRO A 372 17.41 22.75 -5.89
C PRO A 372 15.96 22.55 -5.41
N ASN A 373 15.61 21.33 -4.98
CA ASN A 373 14.29 21.05 -4.38
C ASN A 373 14.37 20.88 -2.86
N LEU A 374 15.05 21.87 -2.31
CA LEU A 374 14.94 22.40 -0.96
C LEU A 374 15.35 23.87 -1.13
N ALA A 375 14.55 24.60 -1.91
CA ALA A 375 14.91 25.90 -2.45
C ALA A 375 14.95 26.95 -1.33
N LEU A 376 16.03 27.74 -1.32
CA LEU A 376 16.20 28.83 -0.36
C LEU A 376 15.68 30.16 -0.92
N SER A 377 16.10 30.50 -2.15
CA SER A 377 15.73 31.74 -2.85
C SER A 377 15.15 31.51 -4.24
N THR A 378 15.71 30.56 -5.00
CA THR A 378 15.22 30.21 -6.33
C THR A 378 15.18 28.69 -6.55
N ALA A 379 14.34 28.27 -7.50
CA ALA A 379 14.30 26.90 -8.01
C ALA A 379 14.23 26.90 -9.54
N THR A 380 15.07 26.09 -10.18
CA THR A 380 15.08 25.93 -11.64
C THR A 380 14.30 24.69 -12.02
N ILE A 381 13.44 24.85 -13.01
CA ILE A 381 12.65 23.81 -13.68
C ILE A 381 13.38 23.43 -14.97
N GLU A 382 13.47 22.13 -15.24
CA GLU A 382 13.95 21.59 -16.53
C GLU A 382 12.90 20.63 -17.08
N ALA A 383 12.48 20.83 -18.33
CA ALA A 383 11.54 19.98 -19.04
C ALA A 383 12.18 19.40 -20.32
N GLY A 384 11.62 18.31 -20.84
CA GLY A 384 12.06 17.74 -22.12
C GLY A 384 11.54 18.48 -23.36
N THR A 385 10.56 19.38 -23.17
CA THR A 385 9.91 20.18 -24.21
C THR A 385 9.90 21.65 -23.79
N GLU A 386 9.89 22.58 -24.75
CA GLU A 386 9.83 24.03 -24.50
C GLU A 386 8.67 24.38 -23.57
N ILE A 387 8.96 25.15 -22.52
CA ILE A 387 8.00 25.56 -21.50
C ILE A 387 7.23 26.78 -22.00
N THR A 388 5.91 26.74 -21.91
CA THR A 388 5.02 27.84 -22.33
C THR A 388 4.37 28.55 -21.15
N ALA A 389 4.20 27.87 -20.02
CA ALA A 389 3.72 28.49 -18.79
C ALA A 389 4.18 27.72 -17.55
N VAL A 390 4.37 28.45 -16.45
CA VAL A 390 4.65 27.89 -15.12
C VAL A 390 3.77 28.59 -14.10
N GLN A 391 3.09 27.84 -13.24
CA GLN A 391 2.27 28.36 -12.15
C GLN A 391 2.61 27.63 -10.86
N VAL A 392 2.60 28.35 -9.73
CA VAL A 392 2.92 27.78 -8.42
C VAL A 392 1.69 27.89 -7.53
N TYR A 393 1.22 26.77 -7.02
CA TYR A 393 0.06 26.64 -6.14
C TYR A 393 0.49 26.20 -4.75
N SER A 394 -0.23 26.65 -3.73
CA SER A 394 -0.17 26.03 -2.41
C SER A 394 -0.67 24.58 -2.44
N LEU A 395 -0.36 23.79 -1.42
CA LEU A 395 -0.83 22.41 -1.26
C LEU A 395 -2.36 22.26 -1.26
N ILE A 396 -3.10 23.31 -0.92
CA ILE A 396 -4.57 23.33 -0.89
C ILE A 396 -5.17 23.90 -2.19
N GLY A 397 -4.36 24.09 -3.24
CA GLY A 397 -4.82 24.45 -4.58
C GLY A 397 -4.92 25.94 -4.89
N SER A 398 -4.60 26.84 -3.94
CA SER A 398 -4.59 28.29 -4.20
C SER A 398 -3.36 28.73 -4.98
N LEU A 399 -3.54 29.51 -6.06
CA LEU A 399 -2.44 30.09 -6.84
C LEU A 399 -1.64 31.10 -6.01
N THR A 400 -0.30 31.01 -6.06
CA THR A 400 0.62 31.89 -5.34
C THR A 400 1.10 33.06 -6.21
N ALA A 401 1.76 34.04 -5.58
CA ALA A 401 2.38 35.16 -6.28
C ALA A 401 3.79 34.86 -6.85
N ALA A 402 4.33 33.65 -6.64
CA ALA A 402 5.66 33.29 -7.14
C ALA A 402 5.67 33.28 -8.67
N LYS A 403 6.62 34.01 -9.25
CA LYS A 403 6.80 34.13 -10.71
C LYS A 403 7.94 33.25 -11.18
N ALA A 404 7.81 32.74 -12.40
CA ALA A 404 8.86 32.02 -13.09
C ALA A 404 9.33 32.81 -14.32
N ALA A 405 10.64 32.88 -14.52
CA ALA A 405 11.24 33.34 -15.78
C ALA A 405 11.50 32.12 -16.66
N ILE A 406 10.89 32.06 -17.84
CA ILE A 406 10.98 30.92 -18.77
C ILE A 406 12.06 31.20 -19.81
N ASP A 407 12.93 30.21 -20.07
CA ASP A 407 13.96 30.20 -21.10
C ASP A 407 14.02 28.82 -21.77
N GLY A 408 13.32 28.70 -22.90
CA GLY A 408 13.22 27.47 -23.68
C GLY A 408 12.67 26.30 -22.87
N THR A 409 13.47 25.25 -22.68
CA THR A 409 13.12 24.06 -21.91
C THR A 409 13.32 24.23 -20.40
N THR A 410 13.71 25.41 -19.93
CA THR A 410 13.98 25.70 -18.52
C THR A 410 13.18 26.87 -18.00
N ALA A 411 12.96 26.94 -16.68
CA ALA A 411 12.36 28.11 -16.05
C ALA A 411 12.87 28.32 -14.62
N THR A 412 13.15 29.55 -14.21
CA THR A 412 13.59 29.87 -12.84
C THR A 412 12.47 30.51 -12.03
N ILE A 413 12.06 29.87 -10.95
CA ILE A 413 11.08 30.36 -9.97
C ILE A 413 11.80 31.15 -8.88
N ASN A 414 11.33 32.36 -8.57
CA ASN A 414 11.69 33.05 -7.33
C ASN A 414 10.76 32.59 -6.20
N VAL A 415 11.33 32.03 -5.13
CA VAL A 415 10.60 31.48 -3.99
C VAL A 415 10.81 32.27 -2.69
N GLU A 416 11.55 33.38 -2.70
CA GLU A 416 11.86 34.17 -1.50
C GLU A 416 10.61 34.70 -0.79
N THR A 417 9.58 35.03 -1.57
CA THR A 417 8.31 35.56 -1.06
C THR A 417 7.33 34.47 -0.61
N LEU A 418 7.68 33.19 -0.82
CA LEU A 418 6.87 32.06 -0.36
C LEU A 418 7.21 31.74 1.09
N ALA A 419 6.20 31.46 1.91
CA ALA A 419 6.41 30.92 3.24
C ALA A 419 7.08 29.52 3.15
N PRO A 420 7.91 29.12 4.13
CA PRO A 420 8.43 27.77 4.21
C PRO A 420 7.32 26.72 4.12
N GLY A 421 7.50 25.73 3.24
CA GLY A 421 6.45 24.77 2.98
C GLY A 421 6.57 24.08 1.63
N THR A 422 5.56 23.26 1.33
CA THR A 422 5.45 22.55 0.05
C THR A 422 4.44 23.25 -0.85
N TYR A 423 4.79 23.33 -2.12
CA TYR A 423 4.00 23.92 -3.19
C TYR A 423 3.91 22.94 -4.38
N VAL A 424 2.89 23.12 -5.21
CA VAL A 424 2.70 22.39 -6.47
C VAL A 424 3.01 23.34 -7.61
N VAL A 425 3.99 23.00 -8.44
CA VAL A 425 4.32 23.75 -9.64
C VAL A 425 3.69 23.03 -10.82
N THR A 426 2.85 23.73 -11.60
CA THR A 426 2.38 23.23 -12.89
C THR A 426 3.20 23.86 -14.00
N VAL A 427 3.51 23.05 -15.02
CA VAL A 427 4.30 23.42 -16.19
C VAL A 427 3.52 23.00 -17.42
N ALA A 428 3.13 23.97 -18.24
CA ALA A 428 2.62 23.73 -19.57
C ALA A 428 3.78 23.81 -20.57
N THR A 429 3.80 22.92 -21.55
CA THR A 429 4.83 22.91 -22.59
C THR A 429 4.22 23.08 -23.98
N ALA A 430 5.06 23.34 -24.98
CA ALA A 430 4.65 23.64 -26.36
C ALA A 430 3.96 22.45 -27.07
N ASP A 431 4.18 21.22 -26.60
CA ASP A 431 3.49 20.02 -27.11
C ASP A 431 2.05 19.87 -26.58
N GLY A 432 1.58 20.82 -25.77
CA GLY A 432 0.25 20.81 -25.16
C GLY A 432 0.17 20.02 -23.86
N SER A 433 1.25 19.35 -23.44
CA SER A 433 1.28 18.63 -22.17
C SER A 433 1.32 19.58 -20.98
N ARG A 434 0.62 19.17 -19.93
CA ARG A 434 0.68 19.77 -18.60
C ARG A 434 1.31 18.77 -17.65
N ARG A 435 2.27 19.24 -16.86
CA ARG A 435 3.03 18.46 -15.89
C ARG A 435 3.00 19.18 -14.54
N SER A 436 3.04 18.42 -13.46
CA SER A 436 3.05 18.96 -12.11
C SER A 436 4.26 18.43 -11.36
N ALA A 437 4.93 19.27 -10.59
CA ALA A 437 6.09 18.91 -9.78
C ALA A 437 6.02 19.56 -8.40
N LYS A 438 6.51 18.84 -7.39
CA LYS A 438 6.58 19.34 -6.01
C LYS A 438 7.73 20.33 -5.89
N LEU A 439 7.49 21.49 -5.28
CA LEU A 439 8.50 22.47 -4.89
C LEU A 439 8.52 22.59 -3.35
N ILE A 440 9.70 22.43 -2.75
CA ILE A 440 9.89 22.60 -1.31
C ILE A 440 10.66 23.90 -1.10
N LYS A 441 10.01 24.88 -0.46
CA LYS A 441 10.64 26.09 0.08
C LYS A 441 11.08 25.81 1.51
N ARG A 442 12.36 26.01 1.80
CA ARG A 442 12.90 25.94 3.16
C ARG A 442 12.80 27.26 3.91
#